data_AF-A0A0U1LZD2-F1
#
_entry.id   AF-A0A0U1LZD2-F1
#
_cell.length_a   1.000
_cell.length_b   1.000
_cell.length_c   1.000
_cell.angle_alpha   90.00
_cell.angle_beta   90.00
_cell.angle_gamma   90.00
#
_symmetry.space_group_name_H-M   'P 1'
#
loop_
_entity.id
_entity.type
_entity.pdbx_description
1 polymer ?
#
loop_
_entity_poly.entity_id
_entity_poly.type
_entity_poly.pdbx_seq_one_letter_code
_entity_poly.pdbx_strand_id
1 'polypeptide(L)'
;MHYSKILVASAFIQGGLSTGILTYSGPDCTGEVQEFTLLSGCLGAVPRFMSYKENGWGPHEERIAFYDKPGCDEGGFLYDTWAYNGDYFHSHQCYNLNGHSPNGEQFAVSISLESEIVI
;
A
#
# COMPACT_ATOMS: atom_id res chain seq x y z
N MET A 1 -9.24 41.28 33.00
CA MET A 1 -10.04 41.26 31.76
C MET A 1 -9.25 40.50 30.70
N HIS A 2 -9.87 39.43 30.22
CA HIS A 2 -9.71 38.68 28.97
C HIS A 2 -8.36 38.58 28.23
N TYR A 3 -7.82 37.35 28.32
CA TYR A 3 -7.21 36.51 27.28
C TYR A 3 -7.19 37.04 25.84
N SER A 4 -6.05 36.86 25.16
CA SER A 4 -6.07 36.20 23.85
C SER A 4 -4.77 35.45 23.60
N LYS A 5 -4.87 34.13 23.67
CA LYS A 5 -3.87 33.15 23.25
C LYS A 5 -3.99 33.03 21.73
N ILE A 6 -2.96 33.38 20.98
CA ILE A 6 -2.83 32.88 19.60
C ILE A 6 -1.86 31.72 19.69
N LEU A 7 -2.41 30.53 19.95
CA LEU A 7 -1.72 29.29 19.64
C LEU A 7 -1.74 29.17 18.13
N VAL A 8 -0.59 29.41 17.51
CA VAL A 8 -0.31 28.99 16.14
C VAL A 8 -0.44 27.47 16.15
N ALA A 9 -1.59 26.97 15.72
CA ALA A 9 -1.76 25.58 15.37
C ALA A 9 -0.93 25.37 14.10
N SER A 10 0.36 25.07 14.29
CA SER A 10 1.13 24.30 13.32
C SER A 10 0.33 23.01 13.10
N ALA A 11 -0.48 22.99 12.05
CA ALA A 11 -1.09 21.80 11.53
C ALA A 11 0.07 20.85 11.26
N PHE A 12 0.24 19.92 12.19
CA PHE A 12 1.13 18.80 12.03
C PHE A 12 0.75 18.17 10.69
N ILE A 13 1.72 18.09 9.79
CA ILE A 13 1.73 17.12 8.70
C ILE A 13 1.79 15.77 9.43
N GLN A 14 0.63 15.30 9.94
CA GLN A 14 0.55 14.08 10.70
C GLN A 14 0.68 12.93 9.72
N GLY A 15 1.86 12.32 9.74
CA GLY A 15 1.95 10.87 9.65
C GLY A 15 1.77 10.27 8.27
N GLY A 16 2.57 10.70 7.29
CA GLY A 16 3.00 9.77 6.24
C GLY A 16 4.04 8.82 6.86
N LEU A 17 3.60 7.90 7.72
CA LEU A 17 4.42 6.74 8.07
C LEU A 17 4.59 5.92 6.78
N SER A 18 5.83 5.55 6.46
CA SER A 18 6.15 4.87 5.21
C SER A 18 5.50 3.49 5.19
N THR A 19 4.32 3.38 4.57
CA THR A 19 3.72 2.09 4.25
C THR A 19 4.56 1.46 3.15
N GLY A 20 5.08 0.27 3.41
CA GLY A 20 5.86 -0.48 2.44
C GLY A 20 5.31 -1.89 2.23
N ILE A 21 5.76 -2.54 1.16
CA ILE A 21 5.56 -3.96 0.94
C ILE A 21 6.90 -4.63 0.66
N LEU A 22 7.04 -5.86 1.16
CA LEU A 22 8.08 -6.78 0.73
C LEU A 22 7.45 -7.74 -0.28
N THR A 23 8.02 -7.81 -1.47
CA THR A 23 7.59 -8.73 -2.52
C THR A 23 8.60 -9.86 -2.67
N TYR A 24 8.12 -11.03 -3.04
CA TYR A 24 8.92 -12.25 -3.11
C TYR A 24 8.71 -12.95 -4.45
N SER A 25 9.80 -13.42 -5.06
CA SER A 25 9.75 -14.10 -6.36
C SER A 25 9.10 -15.48 -6.30
N GLY A 26 9.06 -16.11 -5.13
CA GLY A 26 8.45 -17.42 -4.88
C GLY A 26 7.16 -17.35 -4.05
N PRO A 27 6.40 -18.45 -3.98
CA PRO A 27 5.25 -18.55 -3.08
C PRO A 27 5.71 -18.57 -1.62
N ASP A 28 4.78 -18.33 -0.70
CA ASP A 28 4.97 -18.40 0.75
C ASP A 28 6.12 -17.52 1.26
N CYS A 29 6.35 -16.39 0.59
CA CYS A 29 7.37 -15.39 0.90
C CYS A 29 8.79 -15.97 0.87
N THR A 30 9.06 -16.76 -0.16
CA THR A 30 10.36 -17.37 -0.45
C THR A 30 11.00 -16.79 -1.71
N GLY A 31 12.30 -17.01 -1.90
CA GLY A 31 13.04 -16.54 -3.08
C GLY A 31 13.62 -15.14 -2.93
N GLU A 32 13.79 -14.45 -4.05
CA GLU A 32 14.33 -13.08 -4.07
C GLU A 32 13.33 -12.11 -3.47
N VAL A 33 13.81 -11.18 -2.63
CA VAL A 33 12.99 -10.19 -1.94
C VAL A 33 13.27 -8.79 -2.49
N GLN A 34 12.21 -8.01 -2.67
CA GLN A 34 12.31 -6.58 -3.00
C GLN A 34 11.38 -5.77 -2.12
N GLU A 35 11.90 -4.70 -1.54
CA GLU A 35 11.15 -3.76 -0.73
C GLU A 35 10.69 -2.57 -1.57
N PHE A 36 9.41 -2.24 -1.47
CA PHE A 36 8.82 -1.07 -2.09
C PHE A 36 8.23 -0.19 -1.01
N THR A 37 8.71 1.04 -0.92
CA THR A 37 8.02 2.09 -0.18
C THR A 37 6.88 2.62 -1.04
N LEU A 38 5.67 2.54 -0.51
CA LEU A 38 4.48 3.09 -1.14
C LEU A 38 4.28 4.51 -0.62
N LEU A 39 4.42 5.48 -1.52
CA LEU A 39 4.02 6.86 -1.30
C LEU A 39 2.68 7.06 -2.01
N SER A 40 1.80 7.90 -1.45
CA SER A 40 0.47 8.22 -2.00
C SER A 40 0.42 8.17 -3.53
N GLY A 41 -0.46 7.35 -4.10
CA GLY A 41 -0.64 7.18 -5.53
C GLY A 41 -0.24 5.80 -6.06
N CYS A 42 0.01 5.73 -7.37
CA CYS A 42 0.26 4.48 -8.09
C CYS A 42 1.76 4.24 -8.33
N LEU A 43 2.28 3.11 -7.83
CA LEU A 43 3.54 2.53 -8.27
C LEU A 43 3.26 1.62 -9.48
N GLY A 44 3.29 2.20 -10.67
CA GLY A 44 2.81 1.57 -11.90
C GLY A 44 3.71 0.50 -12.52
N ALA A 45 4.88 0.18 -11.94
CA ALA A 45 5.88 -0.68 -12.56
C ALA A 45 6.64 -1.51 -11.51
N VAL A 46 5.92 -2.41 -10.84
CA VAL A 46 6.49 -3.35 -9.87
C VAL A 46 6.88 -4.65 -10.57
N PRO A 47 8.14 -5.12 -10.46
CA PRO A 47 8.55 -6.41 -10.99
C PRO A 47 7.63 -7.54 -10.55
N ARG A 48 7.53 -8.58 -11.37
CA ARG A 48 6.68 -9.72 -11.06
C ARG A 48 7.08 -10.36 -9.72
N PHE A 49 6.09 -10.58 -8.85
CA PHE A 49 6.24 -11.34 -7.62
C PHE A 49 5.12 -12.38 -7.47
N MET A 50 5.34 -13.38 -6.62
CA MET A 50 4.41 -14.47 -6.35
C MET A 50 3.75 -14.35 -4.98
N SER A 51 4.41 -13.69 -4.03
CA SER A 51 3.86 -13.43 -2.72
C SER A 51 4.39 -12.11 -2.15
N TYR A 52 3.70 -11.55 -1.16
CA TYR A 52 4.12 -10.31 -0.51
C TYR A 52 3.80 -10.31 0.98
N LYS A 53 4.43 -9.37 1.70
CA LYS A 53 4.11 -8.98 3.06
C LYS A 53 3.96 -7.47 3.12
N GLU A 54 3.01 -7.00 3.90
CA GLU A 54 2.99 -5.60 4.33
C GLU A 54 4.15 -5.35 5.29
N ASN A 55 4.86 -4.25 5.06
CA ASN A 55 6.03 -3.81 5.83
C ASN A 55 5.91 -2.31 6.11
N GLY A 56 5.02 -1.95 7.03
CA GLY A 56 4.84 -0.56 7.41
C GLY A 56 3.58 -0.34 8.23
N TRP A 57 3.40 0.91 8.64
CA TRP A 57 2.25 1.37 9.41
C TRP A 57 1.49 2.40 8.57
N GLY A 58 0.21 2.14 8.32
CA GLY A 58 -0.68 3.05 7.61
C GLY A 58 -1.67 3.73 8.56
N PRO A 59 -2.12 4.96 8.26
CA PRO A 59 -3.25 5.57 8.96
C PRO A 59 -4.53 4.74 8.75
N HIS A 60 -5.52 4.95 9.62
CA HIS A 60 -6.83 4.31 9.49
C HIS A 60 -7.44 4.59 8.10
N GLU A 61 -8.02 3.57 7.48
CA GLU A 61 -8.65 3.65 6.14
C GLU A 61 -7.65 3.87 5.00
N GLU A 62 -6.36 3.65 5.23
CA GLU A 62 -5.39 3.52 4.14
C GLU A 62 -5.57 2.16 3.44
N ARG A 63 -5.57 2.19 2.12
CA ARG A 63 -5.72 1.04 1.24
C ARG A 63 -4.44 0.80 0.49
N ILE A 64 -4.00 -0.45 0.40
CA ILE A 64 -3.05 -0.88 -0.63
C ILE A 64 -3.81 -1.75 -1.62
N ALA A 65 -3.81 -1.37 -2.90
CA ALA A 65 -4.45 -2.14 -3.97
C ALA A 65 -3.42 -2.68 -4.96
N PHE A 66 -3.67 -3.87 -5.47
CA PHE A 66 -2.76 -4.60 -6.37
C PHE A 66 -3.43 -4.83 -7.72
N TYR A 67 -2.63 -4.72 -8.78
CA TYR A 67 -3.12 -4.78 -10.16
C TYR A 67 -2.21 -5.67 -11.03
N ASP A 68 -2.80 -6.46 -11.91
CA ASP A 68 -2.11 -7.44 -12.79
C ASP A 68 -1.39 -6.83 -13.99
N LYS A 69 -1.55 -5.53 -14.19
CA LYS A 69 -0.95 -4.74 -15.26
C LYS A 69 -0.42 -3.40 -14.72
N PRO A 70 0.53 -2.77 -15.44
CA PRO A 70 0.97 -1.41 -15.13
C PRO A 70 -0.20 -0.41 -15.10
N GLY A 71 -0.13 0.59 -14.22
CA GLY A 71 -0.99 1.79 -14.30
C GLY A 71 -2.17 1.90 -13.31
N CYS A 72 -2.35 0.98 -12.36
CA CYS A 72 -3.40 1.03 -11.33
C CYS A 72 -4.83 1.27 -11.85
N ASP A 73 -5.12 0.80 -13.06
CA ASP A 73 -6.45 0.87 -13.66
C ASP A 73 -7.36 -0.23 -13.12
N GLU A 74 -8.64 0.09 -12.86
CA GLU A 74 -9.63 -0.87 -12.32
C GLU A 74 -9.76 -2.15 -13.16
N GLY A 75 -9.60 -2.06 -14.48
CA GLY A 75 -9.66 -3.22 -15.38
C GLY A 75 -8.52 -4.22 -15.22
N GLY A 76 -7.62 -4.03 -14.25
CA GLY A 76 -6.59 -4.99 -13.85
C GLY A 76 -6.54 -5.21 -12.33
N PHE A 77 -7.56 -4.79 -11.59
CA PHE A 77 -7.60 -4.95 -10.14
C PHE A 77 -7.59 -6.42 -9.74
N LEU A 78 -6.75 -6.77 -8.77
CA LEU A 78 -6.65 -8.12 -8.22
C LEU A 78 -7.35 -8.20 -6.87
N TYR A 79 -6.87 -7.43 -5.91
CA TYR A 79 -7.41 -7.33 -4.55
C TYR A 79 -6.78 -6.13 -3.85
N ASP A 80 -7.31 -5.81 -2.68
CA ASP A 80 -6.80 -4.78 -1.80
C ASP A 80 -6.72 -5.27 -0.34
N THR A 81 -5.97 -4.50 0.44
CA THR A 81 -5.85 -4.63 1.89
C THR A 81 -6.05 -3.24 2.50
N TRP A 82 -6.56 -3.21 3.72
CA TRP A 82 -6.95 -1.99 4.41
C TRP A 82 -6.33 -1.92 5.80
N ALA A 83 -5.92 -0.73 6.21
CA ALA A 83 -5.49 -0.45 7.57
C ALA A 83 -6.73 -0.19 8.46
N TYR A 84 -6.92 -1.04 9.47
CA TYR A 84 -8.05 -0.94 10.40
C TYR A 84 -7.63 -0.26 11.71
N ASN A 85 -8.21 0.91 12.03
CA ASN A 85 -8.09 1.62 13.31
C ASN A 85 -6.65 1.85 13.84
N GLY A 86 -5.67 2.08 12.95
CA GLY A 86 -4.28 2.28 13.34
C GLY A 86 -3.55 0.99 13.78
N ASP A 87 -4.18 -0.17 13.62
CA ASP A 87 -3.45 -1.42 13.53
C ASP A 87 -2.83 -1.52 12.14
N TYR A 88 -1.59 -2.00 12.12
CA TYR A 88 -0.87 -2.41 10.91
C TYR A 88 -1.83 -3.13 9.95
N PHE A 89 -1.73 -2.85 8.64
CA PHE A 89 -2.16 -3.82 7.63
C PHE A 89 -1.71 -5.20 8.11
N HIS A 90 -2.66 -6.12 8.33
CA HIS A 90 -2.52 -7.33 9.17
C HIS A 90 -1.07 -7.88 9.24
N SER A 91 -0.34 -7.35 10.23
CA SER A 91 1.11 -7.21 10.17
C SER A 91 1.84 -8.52 9.87
N HIS A 92 2.64 -8.52 8.80
CA HIS A 92 3.61 -9.56 8.44
C HIS A 92 3.04 -10.92 8.01
N GLN A 93 1.73 -11.04 7.79
CA GLN A 93 1.19 -12.23 7.15
C GLN A 93 1.69 -12.32 5.70
N CYS A 94 2.07 -13.53 5.29
CA CYS A 94 2.47 -13.78 3.92
C CYS A 94 1.22 -14.05 3.08
N TYR A 95 1.09 -13.33 1.97
CA TYR A 95 -0.03 -13.49 1.04
C TYR A 95 0.49 -13.99 -0.30
N ASN A 96 -0.10 -15.07 -0.81
CA ASN A 96 0.19 -15.59 -2.13
C ASN A 96 -0.72 -14.91 -3.16
N LEU A 97 -0.11 -14.36 -4.20
CA LEU A 97 -0.81 -13.83 -5.37
C LEU A 97 -1.24 -14.91 -6.37
N ASN A 98 -0.95 -16.19 -6.08
CA ASN A 98 -1.30 -17.35 -6.91
C ASN A 98 -1.03 -17.19 -8.43
N GLY A 99 -0.04 -16.36 -8.80
CA GLY A 99 0.33 -16.13 -10.18
C GLY A 99 -0.69 -15.33 -11.00
N HIS A 100 -1.46 -14.44 -10.38
CA HIS A 100 -2.49 -13.62 -11.03
C HIS A 100 -2.04 -12.73 -12.21
N SER A 101 -0.76 -12.62 -12.55
CA SER A 101 -0.33 -11.97 -13.79
C SER A 101 -0.37 -12.97 -14.97
N PRO A 102 -1.35 -12.85 -15.89
CA PRO A 102 -1.57 -13.85 -16.93
C PRO A 102 -0.46 -13.91 -17.99
N ASN A 103 0.37 -12.87 -18.14
CA ASN A 103 1.24 -12.70 -19.30
C ASN A 103 2.72 -12.40 -18.99
N GLY A 104 3.17 -12.53 -17.74
CA GLY A 104 4.57 -12.23 -17.38
C GLY A 104 4.90 -10.73 -17.36
N GLU A 105 3.88 -9.89 -17.22
CA GLU A 105 4.00 -8.44 -17.13
C GLU A 105 4.31 -7.98 -15.70
N GLN A 106 4.67 -6.69 -15.55
CA GLN A 106 4.83 -6.03 -14.27
C GLN A 106 3.47 -5.85 -13.59
N PHE A 107 3.45 -5.86 -12.26
CA PHE A 107 2.29 -5.47 -11.47
C PHE A 107 2.28 -3.96 -11.26
N ALA A 108 1.13 -3.43 -10.86
CA ALA A 108 1.07 -2.13 -10.22
C ALA A 108 0.55 -2.27 -8.78
N VAL A 109 1.00 -1.38 -7.92
CA VAL A 109 0.54 -1.28 -6.54
C VAL A 109 0.19 0.16 -6.27
N SER A 110 -1.02 0.43 -5.76
CA SER A 110 -1.40 1.77 -5.32
C SER A 110 -1.54 1.82 -3.81
N ILE A 111 -1.36 3.02 -3.28
CA ILE A 111 -1.70 3.36 -1.91
C ILE A 111 -2.57 4.62 -1.90
N SER A 112 -3.68 4.57 -1.19
CA SER A 112 -4.68 5.65 -1.16
C SER A 112 -5.47 5.63 0.14
N LEU A 113 -5.87 6.78 0.65
CA LEU A 113 -6.86 6.85 1.73
C LEU A 113 -8.27 6.60 1.17
N GLU A 114 -9.18 6.02 1.96
CA GLU A 114 -10.58 5.81 1.55
C GLU A 114 -11.23 7.10 1.02
N SER A 115 -10.97 8.22 1.71
CA SER A 115 -11.46 9.54 1.31
C SER A 115 -10.96 10.06 -0.05
N GLU A 116 -9.92 9.44 -0.61
CA GLU A 116 -9.29 9.82 -1.89
C GLU A 116 -9.69 8.90 -3.05
N ILE A 117 -10.43 7.81 -2.78
CA ILE A 117 -10.92 6.90 -3.80
C ILE A 117 -12.15 7.52 -4.45
N VAL A 118 -11.96 8.15 -5.61
CA VAL A 118 -13.05 8.65 -6.44
C VAL A 118 -13.50 7.53 -7.37
N ILE A 119 -14.71 7.02 -7.15
CA ILE A 119 -15.42 6.01 -7.96
C ILE A 119 -16.04 6.66 -9.19
#